data_AF-A0A4U3KZV7-F1
#
_entry.id   AF-A0A4U3KZV7-F1
#
_cell.length_a   1.000
_cell.length_b   1.000
_cell.length_c   1.000
_cell.angle_alpha   90.00
_cell.angle_beta   90.00
_cell.angle_gamma   90.00
#
_symmetry.space_group_name_H-M   'P 1'
#
loop_
_entity.id
_entity.type
_entity.pdbx_description
1 polymer ?
#
loop_
_entity_poly.entity_id
_entity_poly.type
_entity_poly.pdbx_seq_one_letter_code
_entity_poly.pdbx_strand_id
1 'polypeptide(L)'
;MTIRPLDIFGKGNFNTIQFLAVFALLSFAFYAYIGVTVPGGKIYFPVLAHYFDVVSWFAALLAHGAGALLTLLGYAVKYTYPARLSFATGGGGVSIGYSCLGVQIMAFWIAFVTAHTAAAWYKMKWMAGGVAAIVLLNMMRIALVSLATHNHYISILPFDHHTCFNICAYIVVFILLYYFIRSNNKQQTQAIIA
;
A
#
# COMPACT_ATOMS: atom_id res chain seq x y z
N MET A 1 -15.07 22.56 -23.52
CA MET A 1 -14.95 22.49 -22.05
C MET A 1 -13.53 22.06 -21.71
N THR A 2 -12.63 23.02 -21.56
CA THR A 2 -11.20 22.79 -21.29
C THR A 2 -11.02 22.54 -19.80
N ILE A 3 -10.87 21.28 -19.41
CA ILE A 3 -10.50 20.91 -18.05
C ILE A 3 -9.04 21.34 -17.84
N ARG A 4 -8.80 22.40 -17.07
CA ARG A 4 -7.44 22.78 -16.71
C ARG A 4 -6.90 21.73 -15.72
N PRO A 5 -5.66 21.24 -15.87
CA PRO A 5 -5.08 20.28 -14.92
C PRO A 5 -5.06 20.80 -13.47
N LEU A 6 -5.02 22.13 -13.32
CA LEU A 6 -5.00 22.80 -12.02
C LEU A 6 -6.37 22.85 -11.33
N ASP A 7 -7.47 22.66 -12.07
CA ASP A 7 -8.83 22.62 -11.50
C ASP A 7 -9.18 21.23 -10.92
N ILE A 8 -8.34 20.22 -11.14
CA ILE A 8 -8.45 18.89 -10.50
C ILE A 8 -8.23 19.01 -8.98
N PHE A 9 -7.43 19.98 -8.54
CA PHE A 9 -7.22 20.31 -7.13
C PHE A 9 -8.17 21.41 -6.63
N GLY A 10 -9.30 21.58 -7.34
CA GLY A 10 -10.45 22.45 -7.05
C GLY A 10 -10.32 23.38 -5.84
N LYS A 11 -10.27 24.69 -6.13
CA LYS A 11 -10.44 25.79 -5.18
C LYS A 11 -11.38 25.42 -4.02
N GLY A 12 -10.82 25.19 -2.83
CA GLY A 12 -11.52 25.29 -1.55
C GLY A 12 -11.79 24.01 -0.75
N ASN A 13 -11.61 22.80 -1.30
CA ASN A 13 -12.13 21.57 -0.65
C ASN A 13 -11.06 20.57 -0.15
N PHE A 14 -9.78 20.92 -0.27
CA PHE A 14 -8.67 20.10 0.24
C PHE A 14 -7.93 20.83 1.36
N ASN A 15 -7.94 20.27 2.57
CA ASN A 15 -7.22 20.81 3.70
C ASN A 15 -5.78 20.28 3.73
N THR A 16 -4.85 21.05 3.16
CA THR A 16 -3.43 20.67 3.10
C THR A 16 -2.79 20.50 4.47
N ILE A 17 -3.16 21.30 5.47
CA ILE A 17 -2.61 21.18 6.83
C ILE A 17 -3.07 19.86 7.46
N GLN A 18 -4.37 19.55 7.31
CA GLN A 18 -4.91 18.27 7.77
C GLN A 18 -4.27 17.09 7.05
N PHE A 19 -4.07 17.19 5.73
CA PHE A 19 -3.36 16.17 4.96
C PHE A 19 -1.96 15.90 5.54
N LEU A 20 -1.14 16.95 5.67
CA LEU A 20 0.22 16.83 6.17
C LEU A 20 0.25 16.31 7.61
N ALA A 21 -0.63 16.79 8.48
CA ALA A 21 -0.71 16.37 9.87
C ALA A 21 -1.10 14.89 10.00
N VAL A 22 -2.15 14.45 9.30
CA VAL A 22 -2.59 13.05 9.32
C VAL A 22 -1.54 12.14 8.68
N PHE A 23 -0.94 12.56 7.57
CA PHE A 23 0.11 11.78 6.91
C PHE A 23 1.34 11.63 7.79
N ALA A 24 1.81 12.71 8.42
CA ALA A 24 2.93 12.69 9.33
C ALA A 24 2.63 11.85 10.58
N LEU A 25 1.44 12.00 11.16
CA LEU A 25 0.99 11.22 12.31
C LEU A 25 1.00 9.72 12.00
N LEU A 26 0.35 9.30 10.91
CA LEU A 26 0.27 7.89 10.53
C LEU A 26 1.65 7.31 10.19
N SER A 27 2.47 8.07 9.44
CA SER A 27 3.81 7.62 9.05
C SER A 27 4.73 7.49 10.26
N PHE A 28 4.78 8.50 11.12
CA PHE A 28 5.63 8.48 12.31
C PHE A 28 5.15 7.46 13.32
N ALA A 29 3.84 7.35 13.57
CA ALA A 29 3.28 6.33 14.44
C ALA A 29 3.66 4.92 13.98
N PHE A 30 3.61 4.66 12.67
CA PHE A 30 4.01 3.37 12.13
C PHE A 30 5.51 3.09 12.26
N TYR A 31 6.37 4.07 11.96
CA TYR A 31 7.82 3.89 12.14
C TYR A 31 8.21 3.73 13.61
N ALA A 32 7.60 4.50 14.51
CA ALA A 32 7.78 4.36 15.95
C ALA A 32 7.34 2.96 16.42
N TYR A 33 6.20 2.48 15.92
CA TYR A 33 5.67 1.15 16.22
C TYR A 33 6.60 0.02 15.76
N ILE A 34 7.16 0.12 14.55
CA ILE A 34 8.21 -0.81 14.08
C ILE A 34 9.42 -0.75 15.04
N GLY A 35 9.86 0.47 15.40
CA GLY A 35 11.02 0.67 16.26
C GLY A 35 10.90 0.02 17.64
N VAL A 36 9.68 -0.18 18.15
CA VAL A 36 9.42 -0.80 19.46
C VAL A 36 9.09 -2.29 19.41
N THR A 37 8.66 -2.81 18.26
CA THR A 37 8.20 -4.21 18.10
C THR A 37 9.25 -5.14 17.48
N VAL A 38 10.23 -4.60 16.76
CA VAL A 38 11.22 -5.42 16.05
C VAL A 38 12.37 -5.87 16.97
N PRO A 39 12.74 -7.16 16.97
CA PRO A 39 13.93 -7.65 17.67
C PRO A 39 15.19 -6.94 17.16
N GLY A 40 15.87 -6.17 18.03
CA GLY A 40 17.02 -5.34 17.66
C GLY A 40 16.75 -3.83 17.57
N GLY A 41 15.51 -3.38 17.80
CA GLY A 41 15.19 -1.97 18.01
C GLY A 41 15.79 -1.43 19.32
N LYS A 42 16.04 -0.10 19.39
CA LYS A 42 16.64 0.55 20.58
C LYS A 42 15.78 0.40 21.85
N ILE A 43 14.47 0.23 21.68
CA ILE A 43 13.50 0.13 22.78
C ILE A 43 12.59 -1.07 22.48
N TYR A 44 13.06 -2.28 22.75
CA TYR A 44 12.29 -3.50 22.49
C TYR A 44 11.37 -3.82 23.67
N PHE A 45 10.06 -3.92 23.41
CA PHE A 45 9.07 -4.35 24.41
C PHE A 45 8.57 -5.78 24.11
N PRO A 46 8.98 -6.80 24.89
CA PRO A 46 8.66 -8.21 24.60
C PRO A 46 7.16 -8.52 24.58
N VAL A 47 6.38 -7.90 25.47
CA VAL A 47 4.93 -8.11 25.56
C VAL A 47 4.22 -7.56 24.31
N LEU A 48 4.63 -6.38 23.83
CA LEU A 48 4.05 -5.77 22.64
C LEU A 48 4.43 -6.56 21.39
N ALA A 49 5.69 -6.99 21.29
CA ALA A 49 6.18 -7.82 20.20
C ALA A 49 5.53 -9.21 20.16
N HIS A 50 5.07 -9.75 21.29
CA HIS A 50 4.44 -11.08 21.31
C HIS A 50 2.94 -11.04 20.96
N TYR A 51 2.19 -10.08 21.50
CA TYR A 51 0.73 -10.02 21.36
C TYR A 51 0.25 -9.06 20.26
N PHE A 52 1.03 -8.03 19.94
CA PHE A 52 0.70 -7.00 18.96
C PHE A 52 1.83 -6.88 17.95
N ASP A 53 2.13 -7.95 17.24
CA ASP A 53 3.05 -7.88 16.10
C ASP A 53 2.28 -7.59 14.80
N VAL A 54 1.68 -6.40 14.71
CA VAL A 54 0.91 -5.99 13.53
C VAL A 54 1.79 -6.02 12.27
N VAL A 55 3.10 -5.81 12.41
CA VAL A 55 4.05 -5.80 11.30
C VAL A 55 4.20 -7.21 10.72
N SER A 56 4.46 -8.22 11.55
CA SER A 56 4.58 -9.61 11.09
C SER A 56 3.25 -10.16 10.60
N TRP A 57 2.13 -9.82 11.25
CA TRP A 57 0.80 -10.23 10.79
C TRP A 57 0.49 -9.67 9.40
N PHE A 58 0.82 -8.40 9.18
CA PHE A 58 0.59 -7.78 7.88
C PHE A 58 1.57 -8.29 6.81
N ALA A 59 2.83 -8.51 7.17
CA ALA A 59 3.80 -9.17 6.29
C ALA A 59 3.35 -10.59 5.90
N ALA A 60 2.80 -11.35 6.85
CA ALA A 60 2.24 -12.67 6.61
C ALA A 60 1.02 -12.61 5.69
N LEU A 61 0.10 -11.67 5.90
CA LEU A 61 -1.05 -11.45 5.00
C LEU A 61 -0.57 -11.22 3.56
N LEU A 62 0.42 -10.35 3.37
CA LEU A 62 0.99 -10.06 2.06
C LEU A 62 1.72 -11.27 1.47
N ALA A 63 2.45 -12.04 2.30
CA ALA A 63 3.13 -13.27 1.88
C ALA A 63 2.13 -14.30 1.34
N HIS A 64 1.10 -14.60 2.13
CA HIS A 64 0.09 -15.59 1.78
C HIS A 64 -0.74 -15.13 0.57
N GLY A 65 -1.09 -13.84 0.50
CA GLY A 65 -1.78 -13.29 -0.67
C GLY A 65 -0.94 -13.40 -1.94
N ALA A 66 0.35 -13.04 -1.88
CA ALA A 66 1.27 -13.18 -3.01
C ALA A 66 1.50 -14.66 -3.39
N GLY A 67 1.66 -15.53 -2.40
CA GLY A 67 1.84 -16.96 -2.63
C GLY A 67 0.59 -17.64 -3.20
N ALA A 68 -0.62 -17.19 -2.82
CA ALA A 68 -1.86 -17.65 -3.43
C ALA A 68 -1.93 -17.27 -4.93
N LEU A 69 -1.50 -16.06 -5.30
CA LEU A 69 -1.39 -15.65 -6.71
C LEU A 69 -0.38 -16.52 -7.47
N LEU A 70 0.78 -16.81 -6.89
CA LEU A 70 1.77 -17.69 -7.51
C LEU A 70 1.27 -19.13 -7.65
N THR A 71 0.53 -19.63 -6.67
CA THR A 71 -0.08 -20.98 -6.71
C THR A 71 -1.14 -21.06 -7.80
N LEU A 72 -1.94 -20.00 -7.97
CA LEU A 72 -2.91 -19.89 -9.07
C LEU A 72 -2.21 -19.92 -10.45
N LEU A 73 -0.99 -19.40 -10.55
CA LEU A 73 -0.16 -19.45 -11.74
C LEU A 73 0.60 -20.79 -11.93
N GLY A 74 0.38 -21.77 -11.05
CA GLY A 74 0.98 -23.11 -11.14
C GLY A 74 2.33 -23.27 -10.43
N TYR A 75 2.78 -22.29 -9.64
CA TYR A 75 4.02 -22.39 -8.88
C TYR A 75 3.78 -22.93 -7.47
N ALA A 76 4.53 -23.95 -7.07
CA ALA A 76 4.52 -24.42 -5.69
C ALA A 76 5.39 -23.50 -4.82
N VAL A 77 4.80 -22.93 -3.76
CA VAL A 77 5.48 -21.99 -2.85
C VAL A 77 5.58 -22.56 -1.43
N LYS A 78 6.64 -22.19 -0.72
CA LYS A 78 6.88 -22.46 0.69
C LYS A 78 6.97 -21.15 1.45
N TYR A 79 6.37 -21.14 2.63
CA TYR A 79 6.43 -20.02 3.56
C TYR A 79 7.43 -20.35 4.66
N THR A 80 8.42 -19.48 4.85
CA THR A 80 9.35 -19.58 5.98
C THR A 80 9.21 -18.36 6.87
N TYR A 81 9.14 -18.59 8.18
CA TYR A 81 9.01 -17.53 9.18
C TYR A 81 10.21 -16.56 9.12
N PRO A 82 10.03 -15.23 9.35
CA PRO A 82 8.79 -14.54 9.72
C PRO A 82 7.88 -14.11 8.54
N ALA A 83 8.42 -13.90 7.35
CA ALA A 83 7.65 -13.51 6.16
C ALA A 83 8.45 -13.71 4.87
N ARG A 84 9.00 -14.91 4.68
CA ARG A 84 9.77 -15.26 3.49
C ARG A 84 8.94 -16.16 2.58
N LEU A 85 8.84 -15.76 1.31
CA LEU A 85 8.23 -16.53 0.24
C LEU A 85 9.34 -17.17 -0.60
N SER A 86 9.28 -18.47 -0.83
CA SER A 86 10.30 -19.19 -1.62
C SER A 86 9.65 -20.28 -2.46
N PHE A 87 10.23 -20.61 -3.61
CA PHE A 87 9.68 -21.65 -4.50
C PHE A 87 10.05 -23.05 -3.97
N ALA A 88 9.10 -23.98 -4.03
CA ALA A 88 9.25 -25.32 -3.47
C ALA A 88 10.24 -26.20 -4.24
N THR A 89 10.42 -25.91 -5.54
CA THR A 89 11.30 -26.60 -6.50
C THR A 89 12.78 -26.27 -6.31
N GLY A 90 13.13 -25.42 -5.35
CA GLY A 90 14.46 -24.79 -5.27
C GLY A 90 14.56 -23.59 -6.23
N GLY A 91 15.41 -22.62 -5.88
CA GLY A 91 15.50 -21.33 -6.59
C GLY A 91 15.15 -20.15 -5.70
N GLY A 92 15.41 -18.93 -6.20
CA GLY A 92 15.35 -17.66 -5.46
C GLY A 92 14.06 -17.45 -4.65
N GLY A 93 14.15 -16.67 -3.58
CA GLY A 93 13.02 -16.34 -2.71
C GLY A 93 13.10 -14.91 -2.21
N VAL A 94 11.95 -14.33 -1.88
CA VAL A 94 11.84 -12.93 -1.46
C VAL A 94 11.50 -12.89 0.03
N SER A 95 12.33 -12.18 0.80
CA SER A 95 12.01 -11.82 2.17
C SER A 95 11.19 -10.53 2.15
N ILE A 96 10.00 -10.53 2.74
CA ILE A 96 9.16 -9.33 2.82
C ILE A 96 9.74 -8.44 3.91
N GLY A 97 10.53 -7.45 3.47
CA GLY A 97 11.04 -6.39 4.34
C GLY A 97 10.05 -5.22 4.45
N TYR A 98 10.41 -4.22 5.26
CA TYR A 98 9.55 -3.03 5.49
C TYR A 98 9.15 -2.29 4.22
N SER A 99 10.03 -2.27 3.21
CA SER A 99 9.76 -1.66 1.90
C SER A 99 8.61 -2.34 1.15
N CYS A 100 8.30 -3.60 1.48
CA CYS A 100 7.26 -4.39 0.86
C CYS A 100 5.93 -4.32 1.62
N LEU A 101 5.83 -3.58 2.73
CA LEU A 101 4.56 -3.44 3.46
C LEU A 101 3.63 -2.42 2.79
N GLY A 102 4.16 -1.41 2.07
CA GLY A 102 3.34 -0.40 1.40
C GLY A 102 2.63 0.59 2.33
N VAL A 103 3.00 0.63 3.62
CA VAL A 103 2.31 1.45 4.64
C VAL A 103 2.36 2.94 4.37
N GLN A 104 3.44 3.44 3.76
CA GLN A 104 3.54 4.84 3.36
C GLN A 104 2.46 5.23 2.33
N ILE A 105 2.18 4.35 1.36
CA ILE A 105 1.15 4.61 0.32
C ILE A 105 -0.25 4.53 0.94
N MET A 106 -0.48 3.59 1.88
CA MET A 106 -1.76 3.52 2.62
C MET A 106 -1.96 4.74 3.53
N ALA A 107 -0.93 5.18 4.25
CA ALA A 107 -0.97 6.40 5.07
C ALA A 107 -1.25 7.64 4.21
N PHE A 108 -0.60 7.74 3.05
CA PHE A 108 -0.85 8.79 2.07
C PHE A 108 -2.31 8.78 1.62
N TRP A 109 -2.85 7.61 1.26
CA TRP A 109 -4.24 7.47 0.83
C TRP A 109 -5.24 7.89 1.90
N ILE A 110 -5.06 7.41 3.13
CA ILE A 110 -5.93 7.76 4.27
C ILE A 110 -5.88 9.27 4.52
N ALA A 111 -4.68 9.87 4.55
CA ALA A 111 -4.51 11.30 4.73
C ALA A 111 -5.19 12.09 3.59
N PHE A 112 -5.03 11.64 2.34
CA PHE A 112 -5.59 12.27 1.16
C PHE A 112 -7.12 12.29 1.19
N VAL A 113 -7.77 11.16 1.48
CA VAL A 113 -9.23 11.07 1.60
C VAL A 113 -9.74 11.88 2.80
N THR A 114 -9.01 11.86 3.92
CA THR A 114 -9.38 12.60 5.14
C THR A 114 -9.40 14.11 4.90
N ALA A 115 -8.42 14.62 4.15
CA ALA A 115 -8.26 16.04 3.85
C ALA A 115 -9.31 16.62 2.91
N HIS A 116 -10.06 15.79 2.18
CA HIS A 116 -11.16 16.26 1.33
C HIS A 116 -12.43 16.51 2.13
N THR A 117 -13.24 17.49 1.75
CA THR A 117 -14.55 17.73 2.36
C THR A 117 -15.59 16.71 1.85
N ALA A 118 -16.02 15.79 2.71
CA ALA A 118 -17.02 14.76 2.38
C ALA A 118 -17.68 14.22 3.66
N ALA A 119 -18.85 13.59 3.52
CA ALA A 119 -19.51 12.91 4.64
C ALA A 119 -18.61 11.82 5.23
N ALA A 120 -18.58 11.67 6.56
CA ALA A 120 -17.70 10.74 7.25
C ALA A 120 -17.85 9.29 6.76
N TRP A 121 -19.08 8.83 6.54
CA TRP A 121 -19.37 7.50 5.99
C TRP A 121 -18.76 7.30 4.59
N TYR A 122 -18.87 8.30 3.72
CA TYR A 122 -18.29 8.25 2.38
C TYR A 122 -16.76 8.17 2.43
N LYS A 123 -16.13 8.98 3.30
CA LYS A 123 -14.69 8.89 3.56
C LYS A 123 -14.28 7.49 4.00
N MET A 124 -14.98 6.91 4.98
CA MET A 124 -14.66 5.57 5.48
C MET A 124 -14.72 4.50 4.38
N LYS A 125 -15.75 4.53 3.52
CA LYS A 125 -15.85 3.60 2.39
C LYS A 125 -14.67 3.75 1.42
N TRP A 126 -14.26 4.98 1.09
CA TRP A 126 -13.13 5.22 0.18
C TRP A 126 -11.77 4.94 0.82
N MET A 127 -11.60 5.22 2.12
CA MET A 127 -10.42 4.84 2.87
C MET A 127 -10.25 3.31 2.87
N ALA A 128 -11.29 2.57 3.28
CA ALA A 128 -11.24 1.11 3.31
C ALA A 128 -11.05 0.50 1.91
N GLY A 129 -11.81 0.97 0.91
CA GLY A 129 -11.72 0.48 -0.47
C GLY A 129 -10.36 0.74 -1.10
N GLY A 130 -9.79 1.93 -0.91
CA GLY A 130 -8.46 2.24 -1.44
C GLY A 130 -7.33 1.55 -0.70
N VAL A 131 -7.41 1.38 0.63
CA VAL A 131 -6.47 0.55 1.38
C VAL A 131 -6.51 -0.89 0.87
N ALA A 132 -7.69 -1.46 0.67
CA ALA A 132 -7.84 -2.82 0.13
C ALA A 132 -7.22 -2.93 -1.27
N ALA A 133 -7.46 -1.95 -2.15
CA ALA A 133 -6.86 -1.91 -3.48
C ALA A 133 -5.33 -1.82 -3.43
N ILE A 134 -4.77 -0.99 -2.54
CA ILE A 134 -3.31 -0.86 -2.35
C ILE A 134 -2.72 -2.16 -1.80
N VAL A 135 -3.40 -2.84 -0.87
CA VAL A 135 -2.96 -4.14 -0.34
C VAL A 135 -2.91 -5.20 -1.45
N LEU A 136 -3.96 -5.29 -2.27
CA LEU A 136 -4.03 -6.21 -3.42
C LEU A 136 -2.93 -5.91 -4.45
N LEU A 137 -2.72 -4.64 -4.77
CA LEU A 137 -1.63 -4.18 -5.63
C LEU A 137 -0.27 -4.61 -5.10
N ASN A 138 -0.07 -4.50 -3.79
CA ASN A 138 1.17 -4.86 -3.13
C ASN A 138 1.39 -6.39 -3.12
N MET A 139 0.33 -7.19 -2.92
CA MET A 139 0.39 -8.65 -3.09
C MET A 139 0.82 -9.03 -4.51
N MET A 140 0.24 -8.39 -5.53
CA MET A 140 0.65 -8.59 -6.93
C MET A 140 2.12 -8.21 -7.15
N ARG A 141 2.56 -7.07 -6.61
CA ARG A 141 3.95 -6.62 -6.71
C ARG A 141 4.92 -7.62 -6.08
N ILE A 142 4.60 -8.19 -4.92
CA ILE A 142 5.43 -9.22 -4.27
C ILE A 142 5.47 -10.50 -5.09
N ALA A 143 4.33 -10.95 -5.63
CA ALA A 143 4.27 -12.13 -6.50
C ALA A 143 5.11 -11.94 -7.76
N LEU A 144 4.98 -10.80 -8.44
CA LEU A 144 5.71 -10.50 -9.66
C LEU A 144 7.22 -10.36 -9.43
N VAL A 145 7.64 -9.68 -8.35
CA VAL A 145 9.05 -9.62 -7.96
C VAL A 145 9.60 -11.01 -7.67
N SER A 146 8.86 -11.85 -6.93
CA SER A 146 9.29 -13.21 -6.61
C SER A 146 9.46 -14.05 -7.88
N LEU A 147 8.52 -13.93 -8.82
CA LEU A 147 8.60 -14.61 -10.11
C LEU A 147 9.77 -14.10 -10.97
N ALA A 148 10.00 -12.78 -10.99
CA ALA A 148 11.12 -12.18 -11.70
C ALA A 148 12.47 -12.68 -11.16
N THR A 149 12.62 -12.74 -9.83
CA THR A 149 13.81 -13.27 -9.17
C THR A 149 14.02 -14.75 -9.45
N HIS A 150 12.95 -15.56 -9.45
CA HIS A 150 13.04 -17.00 -9.71
C HIS A 150 13.46 -17.32 -11.16
N ASN A 151 12.89 -16.61 -12.14
CA ASN A 151 13.14 -16.88 -13.56
C ASN A 151 14.38 -16.14 -14.09
N HIS A 152 15.16 -15.47 -13.23
CA HIS A 152 16.32 -14.66 -13.63
C HIS A 152 16.00 -13.70 -14.78
N TYR A 153 14.79 -13.13 -14.81
CA TYR A 153 14.43 -12.18 -15.85
C TYR A 153 15.44 -11.04 -15.84
N ILE A 154 15.93 -10.66 -17.01
CA ILE A 154 16.76 -9.47 -17.20
C ILE A 154 15.79 -8.32 -17.49
N SER A 155 15.93 -7.19 -16.79
CA SER A 155 15.06 -6.04 -17.02
C SER A 155 15.13 -5.59 -18.48
N ILE A 156 13.97 -5.51 -19.14
CA ILE A 156 13.79 -4.96 -20.50
C ILE A 156 14.09 -3.44 -20.57
N LEU A 157 14.02 -2.76 -19.44
CA LEU A 157 14.41 -1.36 -19.27
C LEU A 157 15.70 -1.31 -18.42
N PRO A 158 16.50 -0.24 -18.48
CA PRO A 158 17.69 -0.08 -17.62
C PRO A 158 17.36 0.02 -16.12
N PHE A 159 16.08 -0.09 -15.74
CA PHE A 159 15.61 -0.05 -14.38
C PHE A 159 15.52 -1.44 -13.77
N ASP A 160 15.96 -1.57 -12.52
CA ASP A 160 15.74 -2.77 -11.72
C ASP A 160 14.25 -3.15 -11.65
N HIS A 161 13.95 -4.45 -11.57
CA HIS A 161 12.60 -4.99 -11.55
C HIS A 161 11.75 -4.34 -10.45
N HIS A 162 12.35 -4.06 -9.29
CA HIS A 162 11.68 -3.35 -8.20
C HIS A 162 11.16 -1.97 -8.62
N THR A 163 11.90 -1.23 -9.44
CA THR A 163 11.52 0.11 -9.92
C THR A 163 10.38 0.04 -10.91
N CYS A 164 10.42 -0.89 -11.87
CA CYS A 164 9.31 -1.06 -12.83
C CYS A 164 7.99 -1.42 -12.11
N PHE A 165 8.03 -2.35 -11.16
CA PHE A 165 6.82 -2.70 -10.42
C PHE A 165 6.30 -1.55 -9.55
N ASN A 166 7.19 -0.74 -8.96
CA ASN A 166 6.79 0.46 -8.23
C ASN A 166 6.14 1.52 -9.15
N ILE A 167 6.66 1.72 -10.37
CA ILE A 167 6.06 2.61 -11.37
C ILE A 167 4.63 2.15 -11.70
N CYS A 168 4.45 0.87 -12.01
CA CYS A 168 3.11 0.31 -12.28
C CYS A 168 2.17 0.51 -11.08
N ALA A 169 2.65 0.29 -9.86
CA ALA A 169 1.87 0.51 -8.66
C ALA A 169 1.45 1.98 -8.51
N TYR A 170 2.35 2.93 -8.76
CA TYR A 170 2.02 4.35 -8.71
C TYR A 170 1.00 4.77 -9.76
N ILE A 171 1.05 4.21 -10.97
CA ILE A 171 0.02 4.46 -12.00
C ILE A 171 -1.37 4.07 -11.47
N VAL A 172 -1.50 2.90 -10.83
CA VAL A 172 -2.77 2.46 -10.26
C VAL A 172 -3.22 3.38 -9.12
N VAL A 173 -2.30 3.85 -8.27
CA VAL A 173 -2.61 4.83 -7.23
C VAL A 173 -3.11 6.14 -7.84
N PHE A 174 -2.49 6.65 -8.91
CA PHE A 174 -2.97 7.84 -9.61
C PHE A 174 -4.38 7.66 -10.21
N ILE A 175 -4.66 6.48 -10.78
CA ILE A 175 -6.00 6.14 -11.26
C ILE A 175 -7.01 6.15 -10.11
N LEU A 176 -6.65 5.58 -8.96
CA LEU A 176 -7.49 5.57 -7.76
C LEU A 176 -7.78 6.99 -7.24
N LEU A 177 -6.76 7.86 -7.22
CA LEU A 177 -6.90 9.28 -6.88
C LEU A 177 -7.86 9.99 -7.84
N TYR A 178 -7.70 9.78 -9.15
CA TYR A 178 -8.58 10.35 -10.16
C TYR A 178 -10.05 9.94 -9.94
N TYR A 179 -10.31 8.65 -9.70
CA TYR A 179 -11.67 8.17 -9.44
C TYR A 179 -12.26 8.74 -8.15
N PHE A 180 -11.46 8.85 -7.09
CA PHE A 180 -11.90 9.45 -5.84
C PHE A 180 -12.26 10.93 -6.02
N ILE A 181 -11.39 11.74 -6.62
CA ILE A 181 -11.65 13.17 -6.85
C ILE A 181 -12.93 13.34 -7.68
N ARG A 182 -13.06 12.56 -8.76
CA ARG A 182 -14.25 12.61 -9.63
C ARG A 182 -15.53 12.23 -8.87
N SER A 183 -15.47 11.20 -8.02
CA SER A 183 -16.62 10.75 -7.24
C SER A 183 -16.98 11.75 -6.14
N ASN A 184 -15.98 12.32 -5.48
CA ASN A 184 -16.15 13.32 -4.42
C ASN A 184 -16.81 14.59 -4.98
N ASN A 185 -16.34 15.08 -6.14
CA ASN A 185 -16.92 16.26 -6.78
C ASN A 185 -18.39 16.05 -7.14
N LYS A 186 -18.77 14.86 -7.64
CA LYS A 186 -20.17 14.51 -7.93
C LYS A 186 -21.03 14.53 -6.67
N GLN A 187 -20.54 13.95 -5.57
CA GLN A 187 -21.28 13.92 -4.30
C GLN A 187 -21.48 15.33 -3.74
N GLN A 188 -20.46 16.19 -3.82
CA GLN A 188 -20.57 17.59 -3.38
C GLN A 188 -21.59 18.36 -4.21
N THR A 189 -21.59 18.22 -5.53
CA THR A 189 -22.60 18.86 -6.41
C THR A 189 -24.01 18.40 -6.03
N GLN A 190 -24.21 17.11 -5.76
CA GLN A 190 -25.51 16.60 -5.32
C GLN A 190 -25.93 17.18 -3.96
N ALA A 191 -25.00 17.32 -3.01
CA ALA A 191 -25.26 17.90 -1.71
C ALA A 191 -25.55 19.42 -1.73
N ILE A 192 -25.10 20.15 -2.76
CA ILE A 192 -25.43 21.58 -2.94
C ILE A 192 -26.82 21.78 -3.54
N ILE A 193 -27.28 20.81 -4.34
CA ILE A 193 -28.56 20.88 -5.08
C ILE A 193 -29.73 20.32 -4.24
N ALA A 194 -29.45 19.43 -3.28
CA ALA A 194 -30.42 18.85 -2.34
C ALA A 194 -30.72 19.79 -1.17
#